data_AF-A0A2P8VGD5-F1
#
_entry.id   AF-A0A2P8VGD5-F1
#
_cell.length_a   1.000
_cell.length_b   1.000
_cell.length_c   1.000
_cell.angle_alpha   90.00
_cell.angle_beta   90.00
_cell.angle_gamma   90.00
#
_symmetry.space_group_name_H-M   'P 1'
#
loop_
_entity.id
_entity.type
_entity.pdbx_description
1 polymer ?
#
loop_
_entity_poly.entity_id
_entity_poly.type
_entity_poly.pdbx_seq_one_letter_code
_entity_poly.pdbx_strand_id
1 'polypeptide(L)'
;MGRREKIACVEISTLFHAISREYGFTPDVVLSYFQDIDDLIQRWENHKCVWVYSQGEKHQHGWIKESHIKGNGAVVPLYIGLHHTRLLDDETETDPLLILTFEKRENSAPALIVLAMIDHADMFGETGKKKHNDYQMRLIHQRLDDLLRDTLRSKHT
;
A
#
# COMPACT_ATOMS: atom_id res chain seq x y z
N MET A 1 2.44 -10.76 16.01
CA MET A 1 3.76 -10.10 16.17
C MET A 1 4.25 -9.70 14.78
N GLY A 2 4.78 -8.49 14.61
CA GLY A 2 5.33 -8.06 13.32
C GLY A 2 6.51 -8.94 12.87
N ARG A 3 6.62 -9.18 11.56
CA ARG A 3 7.74 -9.89 10.92
C ARG A 3 8.57 -8.92 10.09
N ARG A 4 9.88 -9.15 10.00
CA ARG A 4 10.77 -8.32 9.18
C ARG A 4 10.99 -8.96 7.82
N GLU A 5 10.59 -8.27 6.76
CA GLU A 5 10.79 -8.69 5.38
C GLU A 5 11.98 -7.99 4.74
N LYS A 6 12.89 -8.76 4.16
CA LYS A 6 14.01 -8.21 3.39
C LYS A 6 13.51 -7.70 2.05
N ILE A 7 14.06 -6.56 1.62
CA ILE A 7 13.80 -5.98 0.30
C ILE A 7 15.11 -5.64 -0.38
N ALA A 8 15.15 -5.73 -1.70
CA ALA A 8 16.32 -5.30 -2.48
C ALA A 8 16.33 -3.77 -2.65
N CYS A 9 15.16 -3.22 -2.95
CA CYS A 9 14.91 -1.81 -3.21
C CYS A 9 13.43 -1.48 -3.00
N VAL A 10 13.13 -0.19 -3.07
CA VAL A 10 11.80 0.40 -3.12
C VAL A 10 11.64 1.11 -4.46
N GLU A 11 10.52 0.88 -5.13
CA GLU A 11 10.20 1.50 -6.43
C GLU A 11 8.82 2.14 -6.37
N ILE A 12 8.67 3.29 -7.01
CA ILE A 12 7.35 3.89 -7.23
C ILE A 12 6.84 3.39 -8.58
N SER A 13 5.63 2.82 -8.60
CA SER A 13 5.00 2.38 -9.83
C SER A 13 4.86 3.52 -10.84
N THR A 14 5.07 3.25 -12.13
CA THR A 14 4.84 4.23 -13.20
C THR A 14 3.38 4.70 -13.27
N LEU A 15 2.46 3.93 -12.68
CA LEU A 15 1.03 4.21 -12.63
C LEU A 15 0.62 4.96 -11.35
N PHE A 16 1.55 5.19 -10.42
CA PHE A 16 1.29 5.77 -9.11
C PHE A 16 0.44 7.04 -9.17
N HIS A 17 0.85 8.03 -9.96
CA HIS A 17 0.10 9.29 -10.08
C HIS A 17 -1.26 9.12 -10.77
N ALA A 18 -1.37 8.20 -11.74
CA ALA A 18 -2.62 7.97 -12.44
C ALA A 18 -3.68 7.40 -11.48
N ILE A 19 -3.29 6.42 -10.67
CA ILE A 19 -4.17 5.74 -9.71
C ILE A 19 -4.51 6.67 -8.55
N SER A 20 -3.51 7.31 -7.96
CA SER A 20 -3.70 8.20 -6.81
C SER A 20 -4.70 9.32 -7.14
N ARG A 21 -4.63 9.87 -8.35
CA ARG A 21 -5.55 10.91 -8.82
C ARG A 21 -7.01 10.47 -8.87
N GLU A 22 -7.29 9.20 -9.12
CA GLU A 22 -8.68 8.68 -9.11
C GLU A 22 -9.29 8.71 -7.70
N TYR A 23 -8.44 8.70 -6.67
CA TYR A 23 -8.82 8.79 -5.27
C TYR A 23 -8.60 10.20 -4.69
N GLY A 24 -8.57 11.23 -5.55
CA GLY A 24 -8.47 12.63 -5.11
C GLY A 24 -7.06 13.14 -4.84
N PHE A 25 -6.03 12.29 -4.94
CA PHE A 25 -4.63 12.71 -4.82
C PHE A 25 -4.12 13.26 -6.15
N THR A 26 -4.49 14.51 -6.43
CA THR A 26 -3.96 15.26 -7.58
C THR A 26 -2.45 15.46 -7.45
N PRO A 27 -1.72 15.80 -8.53
CA PRO A 27 -0.28 16.04 -8.46
C PRO A 27 0.13 17.04 -7.37
N ASP A 28 -0.64 18.11 -7.17
CA ASP A 28 -0.37 19.12 -6.14
C ASP A 28 -0.55 18.54 -4.72
N VAL A 29 -1.55 17.70 -4.51
CA VAL A 29 -1.78 17.02 -3.23
C VAL A 29 -0.66 16.01 -2.97
N VAL A 30 -0.28 15.19 -3.95
CA VAL A 30 0.86 14.27 -3.83
C VAL A 30 2.13 15.05 -3.50
N LEU A 31 2.36 16.17 -4.16
CA LEU A 31 3.53 17.02 -3.92
C LEU A 31 3.57 17.56 -2.49
N SER A 32 2.40 17.88 -1.89
CA SER A 32 2.35 18.31 -0.48
C SER A 32 2.81 17.25 0.51
N TYR A 33 2.79 15.97 0.12
CA TYR A 33 3.27 14.83 0.93
C TYR A 33 4.62 14.28 0.46
N PHE A 34 5.31 14.95 -0.47
CA PHE A 34 6.53 14.41 -1.08
C PHE A 34 7.60 14.05 -0.04
N GLN A 35 7.79 14.90 0.98
CA GLN A 35 8.78 14.64 2.02
C GLN A 35 8.43 13.41 2.86
N ASP A 36 7.16 13.23 3.23
CA ASP A 36 6.72 12.08 4.01
C ASP A 36 6.90 10.77 3.23
N ILE A 37 6.63 10.81 1.92
CA ILE A 37 6.82 9.66 1.02
C ILE A 37 8.32 9.33 0.93
N ASP A 38 9.16 10.34 0.72
CA ASP A 38 10.61 10.17 0.62
C ASP A 38 11.20 9.62 1.93
N ASP A 39 10.78 10.13 3.08
CA ASP A 39 11.25 9.68 4.40
C ASP A 39 10.93 8.18 4.63
N LEU A 40 9.74 7.72 4.25
CA LEU A 40 9.37 6.31 4.32
C LEU A 40 10.21 5.44 3.38
N ILE A 41 10.39 5.88 2.13
CA ILE A 41 11.21 5.18 1.14
C ILE A 41 12.66 5.07 1.64
N GLN A 42 13.25 6.17 2.09
CA GLN A 42 14.61 6.20 2.62
C GLN A 42 14.75 5.29 3.84
N ARG A 43 13.76 5.27 4.75
CA ARG A 43 13.76 4.37 5.91
C ARG A 43 13.84 2.91 5.49
N TRP A 44 13.04 2.48 4.52
CA TRP A 44 13.04 1.09 4.06
C TRP A 44 14.30 0.74 3.28
N GLU A 45 14.78 1.66 2.43
CA GLU A 45 16.02 1.51 1.66
C GLU A 45 17.25 1.40 2.56
N ASN A 46 17.37 2.26 3.57
CA ASN A 46 18.51 2.28 4.49
C ASN A 46 18.58 1.00 5.32
N HIS A 47 17.43 0.46 5.75
CA HIS A 47 17.38 -0.78 6.51
C HIS A 47 17.40 -2.04 5.64
N LYS A 48 17.20 -1.92 4.32
CA LYS A 48 17.03 -3.05 3.38
C LYS A 48 15.96 -4.05 3.83
N CYS A 49 14.97 -3.53 4.56
CA CYS A 49 13.86 -4.32 5.08
C CYS A 49 12.68 -3.45 5.50
N VAL A 50 11.51 -4.06 5.60
CA VAL A 50 10.29 -3.47 6.14
C VAL A 50 9.64 -4.40 7.16
N TRP A 51 9.01 -3.84 8.18
CA TRP A 51 8.22 -4.62 9.14
C TRP A 51 6.79 -4.78 8.63
N VAL A 52 6.31 -6.02 8.64
CA VAL A 52 4.98 -6.42 8.17
C VAL A 52 4.18 -6.97 9.34
N TYR A 53 2.93 -6.55 9.47
CA TYR A 53 2.03 -7.04 10.51
C TYR A 53 0.61 -7.23 9.98
N SER A 54 -0.24 -7.90 10.76
CA SER A 54 -1.62 -8.19 10.32
C SER A 54 -2.68 -8.10 11.40
N GLN A 55 -2.36 -8.41 12.67
CA GLN A 55 -3.37 -8.47 13.73
C GLN A 55 -2.82 -8.10 15.10
N GLY A 56 -3.51 -7.15 15.75
CA GLY A 56 -3.32 -6.88 17.18
C GLY A 56 -2.10 -6.04 17.52
N GLU A 57 -1.22 -5.75 16.56
CA GLU A 57 -0.18 -4.75 16.74
C GLU A 57 -0.76 -3.34 16.66
N LYS A 58 -0.32 -2.47 17.58
CA LYS A 58 -0.47 -1.03 17.39
C LYS A 58 0.30 -0.61 16.15
N HIS A 59 -0.28 0.33 15.40
CA HIS A 59 0.40 0.98 14.30
C HIS A 59 1.78 1.49 14.76
N GLN A 60 2.78 1.32 13.91
CA GLN A 60 4.09 1.93 14.05
C GLN A 60 4.46 2.55 12.71
N HIS A 61 4.92 3.80 12.73
CA HIS A 61 5.23 4.52 11.51
C HIS A 61 6.32 3.81 10.68
N GLY A 62 6.04 3.65 9.40
CA GLY A 62 6.85 2.89 8.45
C GLY A 62 6.75 1.36 8.56
N TRP A 63 5.85 0.81 9.40
CA TRP A 63 5.44 -0.59 9.30
C TRP A 63 4.30 -0.71 8.29
N ILE A 64 4.28 -1.79 7.51
CA ILE A 64 3.22 -2.06 6.55
C ILE A 64 2.29 -3.14 7.08
N LYS A 65 0.99 -2.97 6.87
CA LYS A 65 -0.04 -3.91 7.29
C LYS A 65 -0.54 -4.73 6.12
N GLU A 66 -0.72 -6.03 6.32
CA GLU A 66 -1.37 -6.92 5.35
C GLU A 66 -2.83 -6.49 5.15
N SER A 67 -3.17 -6.03 3.95
CA SER A 67 -4.51 -5.48 3.65
C SER A 67 -5.59 -6.55 3.57
N HIS A 68 -5.22 -7.82 3.34
CA HIS A 68 -6.15 -8.94 3.23
C HIS A 68 -6.60 -9.53 4.57
N ILE A 69 -6.08 -9.05 5.71
CA ILE A 69 -6.43 -9.61 7.03
C ILE A 69 -7.13 -8.53 7.85
N LYS A 70 -8.40 -8.76 8.18
CA LYS A 70 -9.17 -7.89 9.09
C LYS A 70 -8.69 -8.07 10.52
N GLY A 71 -8.99 -7.10 11.39
CA GLY A 71 -8.63 -7.16 12.82
C GLY A 71 -9.23 -8.35 13.59
N ASN A 72 -10.31 -8.96 13.07
CA ASN A 72 -10.92 -10.18 13.61
C ASN A 72 -10.39 -11.47 12.94
N GLY A 73 -9.37 -11.35 12.09
CA GLY A 73 -8.75 -12.43 11.33
C GLY A 73 -9.51 -12.94 10.12
N ALA A 74 -10.64 -12.34 9.76
CA ALA A 74 -11.30 -12.64 8.50
C ALA A 74 -10.44 -12.18 7.31
N VAL A 75 -10.41 -13.02 6.26
CA VAL A 75 -9.66 -12.75 5.03
C VAL A 75 -10.50 -11.95 4.04
N VAL A 76 -9.89 -10.97 3.38
CA VAL A 76 -10.42 -10.24 2.22
C VAL A 76 -9.61 -10.67 1.00
N PRO A 77 -10.10 -11.65 0.20
CA PRO A 77 -9.31 -12.22 -0.91
C PRO A 77 -8.83 -11.19 -1.92
N LEU A 78 -9.63 -10.14 -2.13
CA LEU A 78 -9.33 -9.03 -3.03
C LEU A 78 -8.12 -8.20 -2.60
N TYR A 79 -7.53 -8.38 -1.42
CA TYR A 79 -6.35 -7.62 -1.02
C TYR A 79 -5.13 -8.50 -0.79
N ILE A 80 -5.18 -9.76 -1.23
CA ILE A 80 -4.06 -10.70 -1.08
C ILE A 80 -2.85 -10.14 -1.83
N GLY A 81 -1.70 -10.09 -1.16
CA GLY A 81 -0.47 -9.50 -1.68
C GLY A 81 -0.36 -7.98 -1.52
N LEU A 82 -1.47 -7.29 -1.25
CA LEU A 82 -1.46 -5.86 -0.96
C LEU A 82 -1.17 -5.59 0.51
N HIS A 83 -0.44 -4.52 0.72
CA HIS A 83 -0.12 -3.95 2.01
C HIS A 83 -0.47 -2.47 2.01
N HIS A 84 -0.60 -1.88 3.19
CA HIS A 84 -0.72 -0.44 3.33
C HIS A 84 0.09 0.06 4.52
N THR A 85 0.51 1.32 4.46
CA THR A 85 1.04 2.04 5.62
C THR A 85 0.46 3.43 5.66
N ARG A 86 0.36 3.99 6.87
CA ARG A 86 0.06 5.41 7.03
C ARG A 86 1.26 6.22 6.57
N LEU A 87 0.98 7.28 5.83
CA LEU A 87 2.02 8.17 5.37
C LEU A 87 2.56 9.03 6.52
N LEU A 88 1.66 9.59 7.30
CA LEU A 88 1.98 10.48 8.42
C LEU A 88 2.27 9.67 9.69
N ASP A 89 3.18 10.20 10.52
CA ASP A 89 3.47 9.67 11.86
C ASP A 89 2.52 10.32 12.89
N ASP A 90 1.22 10.11 12.69
CA ASP A 90 0.21 10.59 13.63
C ASP A 90 -0.86 9.53 13.95
N GLU A 91 -1.63 9.83 15.00
CA GLU A 91 -2.61 8.91 15.57
C GLU A 91 -3.97 8.99 14.85
N THR A 92 -4.15 9.89 13.88
CA THR A 92 -5.43 10.13 13.22
C THR A 92 -5.72 9.07 12.16
N GLU A 93 -6.96 8.58 12.09
CA GLU A 93 -7.36 7.60 11.06
C GLU A 93 -7.71 8.26 9.71
N THR A 94 -7.48 9.56 9.59
CA THR A 94 -7.69 10.33 8.35
C THR A 94 -6.45 10.37 7.46
N ASP A 95 -5.38 9.71 7.88
CA ASP A 95 -4.12 9.75 7.15
C ASP A 95 -4.23 9.10 5.77
N PRO A 96 -3.60 9.71 4.75
CA PRO A 96 -3.42 9.07 3.48
C PRO A 96 -2.59 7.81 3.66
N LEU A 97 -3.00 6.75 2.97
CA LEU A 97 -2.27 5.49 2.92
C LEU A 97 -1.40 5.43 1.68
N LEU A 98 -0.21 4.86 1.82
CA LEU A 98 0.50 4.27 0.69
C LEU A 98 0.08 2.82 0.54
N ILE A 99 -0.31 2.43 -0.68
CA ILE A 99 -0.55 1.03 -1.05
C ILE A 99 0.72 0.43 -1.59
N LEU A 100 1.09 -0.74 -1.07
CA LEU A 100 2.34 -1.41 -1.43
C LEU A 100 2.12 -2.87 -1.82
N THR A 101 3.03 -3.39 -2.63
CA THR A 101 3.15 -4.82 -2.93
C THR A 101 4.61 -5.25 -2.99
N PHE A 102 4.87 -6.53 -2.82
CA PHE A 102 6.20 -7.10 -3.04
C PHE A 102 6.28 -7.70 -4.44
N GLU A 103 7.19 -7.18 -5.27
CA GLU A 103 7.52 -7.79 -6.55
C GLU A 103 8.69 -8.75 -6.37
N LYS A 104 8.47 -10.05 -6.65
CA LYS A 104 9.55 -11.05 -6.63
C LYS A 104 10.55 -10.76 -7.74
N ARG A 105 11.83 -10.84 -7.40
CA ARG A 105 12.95 -10.71 -8.34
C ARG A 105 13.71 -12.03 -8.38
N GLU A 106 14.18 -12.42 -9.55
CA GLU A 106 15.01 -13.62 -9.68
C GLU A 106 16.30 -13.45 -8.87
N ASN A 107 16.65 -14.46 -8.08
CA ASN A 107 17.90 -14.54 -7.32
C ASN A 107 18.20 -13.36 -6.37
N SER A 108 17.19 -12.61 -5.94
CA SER A 108 17.35 -11.48 -5.02
C SER A 108 16.14 -11.32 -4.10
N ALA A 109 16.28 -10.46 -3.07
CA ALA A 109 15.15 -10.07 -2.25
C ALA A 109 14.10 -9.33 -3.13
N PRO A 110 12.81 -9.40 -2.77
CA PRO A 110 11.77 -8.70 -3.54
C PRO A 110 11.99 -7.18 -3.55
N ALA A 111 11.51 -6.51 -4.59
CA ALA A 111 11.35 -5.06 -4.58
C ALA A 111 10.03 -4.71 -3.87
N LEU A 112 10.03 -3.65 -3.06
CA LEU A 112 8.81 -3.09 -2.48
C LEU A 112 8.27 -2.02 -3.41
N ILE A 113 7.10 -2.26 -4.00
CA ILE A 113 6.51 -1.35 -4.99
C ILE A 113 5.45 -0.49 -4.32
N VAL A 114 5.60 0.83 -4.38
CA VAL A 114 4.58 1.81 -4.00
C VAL A 114 3.62 2.00 -5.17
N LEU A 115 2.37 1.59 -4.98
CA LEU A 115 1.37 1.51 -6.04
C LEU A 115 0.52 2.78 -6.15
N ALA A 116 0.04 3.34 -5.04
CA ALA A 116 -0.86 4.50 -5.05
C ALA A 116 -0.98 5.14 -3.67
N MET A 117 -1.52 6.36 -3.63
CA MET A 117 -2.12 6.99 -2.45
C MET A 117 -3.63 6.77 -2.44
N ILE A 118 -4.19 6.44 -1.28
CA ILE A 118 -5.63 6.27 -1.07
C ILE A 118 -5.97 6.54 0.41
N ASP A 119 -7.15 7.05 0.70
CA ASP A 119 -7.58 7.20 2.09
C ASP A 119 -8.09 5.87 2.68
N HIS A 120 -8.04 5.74 4.01
CA HIS A 120 -8.58 4.58 4.72
C HIS A 120 -10.04 4.30 4.36
N ALA A 121 -10.85 5.37 4.22
CA ALA A 121 -12.26 5.27 3.89
C ALA A 121 -12.50 4.78 2.46
N ASP A 122 -11.67 5.18 1.50
CA ASP A 122 -11.77 4.68 0.14
C ASP A 122 -11.32 3.21 0.08
N MET A 123 -10.20 2.88 0.72
CA MET A 123 -9.67 1.51 0.71
C MET A 123 -10.57 0.49 1.41
N PHE A 124 -11.18 0.86 2.54
CA PHE A 124 -11.89 -0.09 3.40
C PHE A 124 -13.37 0.27 3.64
N GLY A 125 -13.87 1.37 3.09
CA GLY A 125 -15.18 1.97 3.37
C GLY A 125 -15.18 2.93 4.56
N GLU A 126 -16.06 3.93 4.53
CA GLU A 126 -16.29 4.89 5.63
C GLU A 126 -16.53 4.17 6.98
N THR A 127 -16.03 4.75 8.08
CA THR A 127 -16.21 4.21 9.43
C THR A 127 -17.69 3.90 9.77
N GLY A 128 -17.94 2.90 10.62
CA GLY A 128 -19.29 2.51 11.02
C GLY A 128 -19.94 1.50 10.06
N LYS A 129 -21.27 1.58 9.85
CA LYS A 129 -22.05 0.60 9.06
C LYS A 129 -21.71 0.59 7.55
N LYS A 130 -20.93 1.57 7.07
CA LYS A 130 -20.49 1.70 5.67
C LYS A 130 -19.11 1.08 5.40
N LYS A 131 -18.43 0.57 6.44
CA LYS A 131 -17.14 -0.10 6.34
C LYS A 131 -17.32 -1.47 5.69
N HIS A 132 -16.45 -1.80 4.74
CA HIS A 132 -16.49 -3.00 3.87
C HIS A 132 -17.59 -2.97 2.82
N ASN A 133 -17.69 -1.87 2.05
CA ASN A 133 -18.49 -1.87 0.83
C ASN A 133 -17.83 -2.78 -0.22
N ASP A 134 -18.35 -4.01 -0.35
CA ASP A 134 -17.82 -5.03 -1.27
C ASP A 134 -17.74 -4.57 -2.74
N TYR A 135 -18.60 -3.64 -3.17
CA TYR A 135 -18.54 -3.08 -4.52
C TYR A 135 -17.31 -2.18 -4.69
N GLN A 136 -17.04 -1.30 -3.73
CA GLN A 136 -15.87 -0.42 -3.75
C GLN A 136 -14.56 -1.21 -3.66
N MET A 137 -14.49 -2.21 -2.77
CA MET A 137 -13.31 -3.08 -2.66
C MET A 137 -13.05 -3.85 -3.95
N ARG A 138 -14.10 -4.32 -4.65
CA ARG A 138 -13.96 -4.96 -5.97
C ARG A 138 -13.47 -4.00 -7.04
N LEU A 139 -13.94 -2.76 -7.04
CA LEU A 139 -13.50 -1.75 -8.00
C LEU A 139 -12.03 -1.38 -7.82
N ILE A 140 -11.60 -1.16 -6.58
CA ILE A 140 -10.20 -0.90 -6.21
C ILE A 140 -9.34 -2.09 -6.64
N HIS A 141 -9.75 -3.31 -6.31
CA HIS A 141 -9.01 -4.51 -6.69
C HIS A 141 -8.94 -4.70 -8.20
N GLN A 142 -10.04 -4.57 -8.94
CA GLN A 142 -10.02 -4.71 -10.40
C GLN A 142 -9.04 -3.73 -11.04
N ARG A 143 -9.02 -2.48 -10.57
CA ARG A 143 -8.07 -1.49 -11.07
C ARG A 143 -6.63 -1.88 -10.71
N LEU A 144 -6.35 -2.18 -9.44
CA LEU A 144 -5.02 -2.64 -9.00
C LEU A 144 -4.55 -3.90 -9.75
N ASP A 145 -5.44 -4.84 -10.02
CA ASP A 145 -5.16 -6.05 -10.81
C ASP A 145 -4.83 -5.73 -12.27
N ASP A 146 -5.58 -4.82 -12.91
CA ASP A 146 -5.32 -4.40 -14.29
C ASP A 146 -3.93 -3.74 -14.40
N LEU A 147 -3.57 -2.92 -13.40
CA LEU A 147 -2.28 -2.25 -13.31
C LEU A 147 -1.12 -3.25 -13.09
N LEU A 148 -1.33 -4.26 -12.24
CA LEU A 148 -0.35 -5.34 -12.02
C LEU A 148 -0.17 -6.21 -13.27
N ARG A 149 -1.25 -6.48 -14.01
CA ARG A 149 -1.22 -7.26 -15.27
C ARG A 149 -0.50 -6.52 -16.40
N ASP A 150 -0.67 -5.20 -16.53
CA ASP A 150 -0.01 -4.41 -17.56
C ASP A 150 1.50 -4.23 -17.28
N THR A 151 1.88 -4.13 -16.01
CA THR A 151 3.30 -4.08 -15.58
C THR A 151 4.02 -5.41 -15.88
N LEU A 152 3.33 -6.54 -15.77
CA LEU A 152 3.86 -7.86 -16.16
C LEU A 152 3.97 -8.03 -17.69
N ARG A 153 3.05 -7.43 -18.46
CA ARG A 153 3.07 -7.48 -19.94
C ARG A 153 4.16 -6.60 -20.56
N SER A 154 4.43 -5.43 -19.99
CA SER A 154 5.48 -4.51 -20.44
C SER A 154 6.91 -5.08 -20.32
N LYS A 155 7.12 -6.16 -19.56
CA LYS A 155 8.43 -6.82 -19.42
C LYS A 155 8.70 -7.92 -20.47
N HIS A 156 7.76 -8.17 -21.38
CA HIS A 156 7.84 -9.19 -22.43
C HIS A 156 7.84 -8.64 -23.87
N THR A 157 8.00 -7.33 -24.04
CA THR A 157 8.21 -6.63 -25.32
C THR A 157 9.51 -5.87 -25.28
#